data_AF-A0A951GMU2-F1
#
_entry.id   AF-A0A951GMU2-F1
#
_cell.length_a   1.000
_cell.length_b   1.000
_cell.length_c   1.000
_cell.angle_alpha   90.00
_cell.angle_beta   90.00
_cell.angle_gamma   90.00
#
_symmetry.space_group_name_H-M   'P 1'
#
loop_
_entity.id
_entity.type
_entity.pdbx_description
1 polymer ?
#
loop_
_entity_poly.entity_id
_entity_poly.type
_entity_poly.pdbx_seq_one_letter_code
_entity_poly.pdbx_strand_id
1 'polypeptide(L)'
;MDNLRYAGRRAILGLSLAAGGLIAIHPRAVVAGKAEEKEVGAVEDLMREHGVLRRALLVYSETATKLRGNTAIDPKPIQTTAQLFRSFGEDYHEQKLEEAHIFPMVAKTGGPAATLVDTLKQQHDRGREITAYILSVTGKGAIGTGDVEPMARAFETFVLMYRNHAAREDTVVFPAWKEALSARQLREMGDKFENIERQQFGHDGFEDAVKQMAQIEQALGFADLAQFTAPAPPKT
;
A
#
# COMPACT_ATOMS: atom_id res chain seq x y z
N MET A 1 26.48 -5.95 -22.63
CA MET A 1 27.47 -4.99 -23.18
C MET A 1 26.91 -3.60 -22.90
N ASP A 2 27.04 -3.17 -21.65
CA ASP A 2 28.10 -2.28 -21.12
C ASP A 2 27.64 -0.82 -21.18
N ASN A 3 27.15 -0.30 -20.06
CA ASN A 3 27.91 0.47 -19.06
C ASN A 3 28.15 1.91 -19.51
N LEU A 4 27.30 2.84 -19.03
CA LEU A 4 27.71 4.23 -18.83
C LEU A 4 27.90 4.49 -17.34
N ARG A 5 29.15 4.33 -16.91
CA ARG A 5 29.71 5.02 -15.75
C ARG A 5 29.95 6.48 -16.17
N TYR A 6 29.40 7.44 -15.43
CA TYR A 6 29.89 8.81 -15.50
C TYR A 6 30.65 9.13 -14.22
N ALA A 7 31.97 9.20 -14.38
CA ALA A 7 32.89 9.63 -13.35
C ALA A 7 32.97 11.16 -13.30
N GLY A 8 33.04 11.69 -12.07
CA GLY A 8 34.04 12.66 -11.66
C GLY A 8 34.03 14.06 -12.28
N ARG A 9 33.82 15.07 -11.44
CA ARG A 9 34.40 16.40 -11.63
C ARG A 9 35.23 16.79 -10.41
N ARG A 10 36.56 16.75 -10.58
CA ARG A 10 37.55 17.50 -9.80
C ARG A 10 37.93 18.75 -10.59
N ALA A 11 38.00 19.89 -9.91
CA ALA A 11 38.62 21.15 -10.34
C ALA A 11 38.74 22.03 -9.08
N ILE A 12 39.78 22.81 -8.77
CA ILE A 12 41.08 23.16 -9.36
C ILE A 12 41.97 23.63 -8.18
N LEU A 13 43.27 23.37 -8.28
CA LEU A 13 44.32 23.95 -7.42
C LEU A 13 44.49 25.44 -7.70
N GLY A 14 44.49 26.28 -6.68
CA GLY A 14 44.96 27.67 -6.73
C GLY A 14 45.89 27.93 -5.55
N LEU A 15 47.20 27.97 -5.82
CA LEU A 15 48.24 28.30 -4.85
C LEU A 15 48.51 29.81 -4.89
N SER A 16 48.44 30.49 -3.75
CA SER A 16 48.95 31.85 -3.59
C SER A 16 49.54 31.97 -2.19
N LEU A 17 50.87 32.10 -2.11
CA LEU A 17 51.59 32.39 -0.87
C LEU A 17 51.42 33.88 -0.53
N ALA A 18 50.96 34.18 0.69
CA ALA A 18 51.24 35.44 1.37
C ALA A 18 51.43 35.14 2.87
N ALA A 19 52.52 35.66 3.42
CA ALA A 19 53.02 35.40 4.76
C ALA A 19 52.24 36.14 5.86
N GLY A 20 52.14 35.53 7.05
CA GLY A 20 51.85 36.23 8.30
C GLY A 20 50.74 35.60 9.15
N GLY A 21 51.12 35.04 10.31
CA GLY A 21 50.20 34.72 11.41
C GLY A 21 49.92 33.23 11.62
N LEU A 22 50.65 32.60 12.55
CA LEU A 22 50.28 31.30 13.13
C LEU A 22 49.07 31.50 14.07
N ILE A 23 47.86 31.37 13.54
CA ILE A 23 46.66 31.08 14.33
C ILE A 23 46.32 29.62 14.06
N ALA A 24 46.49 28.77 15.08
CA ALA A 24 46.11 27.36 15.04
C ALA A 24 44.58 27.24 15.04
N ILE A 25 43.95 27.42 13.87
CA ILE A 25 42.54 27.11 13.65
C ILE A 25 42.42 25.59 13.64
N HIS A 26 41.96 25.01 14.74
CA HIS A 26 41.55 23.62 14.77
C HIS A 26 40.32 23.48 13.87
N PRO A 27 40.36 22.68 12.78
CA PRO A 27 39.15 22.38 12.05
C PRO A 27 38.27 21.54 12.97
N ARG A 28 37.25 22.18 13.55
CA ARG A 28 36.18 21.47 14.25
C ARG A 28 35.47 20.67 13.17
N ALA A 29 35.77 19.38 13.10
CA ALA A 29 35.05 18.45 12.24
C ALA A 29 33.57 18.60 12.59
N VAL A 30 32.81 19.20 11.67
CA VAL A 30 31.35 19.13 11.70
C VAL A 30 31.07 17.67 11.41
N VAL A 31 30.87 16.88 12.47
CA VAL A 31 30.21 15.60 12.35
C VAL A 31 28.82 15.94 11.87
N ALA A 32 28.62 15.88 10.55
CA ALA A 32 27.31 15.81 9.96
C ALA A 32 26.69 14.55 10.55
N GLY A 33 25.89 14.71 11.61
CA GLY A 33 24.99 13.66 12.06
C GLY A 33 24.21 13.25 10.83
N LYS A 34 24.35 12.00 10.40
CA LYS A 34 23.38 11.41 9.48
C LYS A 34 22.03 11.68 10.12
N ALA A 35 21.16 12.42 9.42
CA ALA A 35 19.77 12.47 9.83
C ALA A 35 19.34 11.00 9.96
N GLU A 36 18.96 10.58 11.17
CA GLU A 36 18.29 9.30 11.34
C GLU A 36 17.05 9.38 10.46
N GLU A 37 17.06 8.65 9.34
CA GLU A 37 15.81 8.32 8.66
C GLU A 37 14.89 7.76 9.73
N LYS A 38 13.71 8.36 9.86
CA LYS A 38 12.71 7.87 10.80
C LYS A 38 12.28 6.50 10.30
N GLU A 39 12.78 5.46 10.96
CA GLU A 39 12.45 4.06 10.68
C GLU A 39 10.93 3.89 10.70
N VAL A 40 10.36 3.33 9.64
CA VAL A 40 8.93 3.02 9.58
C VAL A 40 8.68 1.75 10.39
N GLY A 41 7.73 1.81 11.31
CA GLY A 41 7.44 0.66 12.16
C GLY A 41 6.53 -0.36 11.48
N ALA A 42 6.61 -1.64 11.86
CA ALA A 42 5.80 -2.71 11.28
C ALA A 42 4.28 -2.43 11.24
N VAL A 43 3.73 -1.75 12.25
CA VAL A 43 2.30 -1.36 12.25
C VAL A 43 2.02 -0.22 11.28
N GLU A 44 2.95 0.73 11.14
CA GLU A 44 2.82 1.81 10.17
C GLU A 44 2.88 1.27 8.74
N ASP A 45 3.76 0.29 8.45
CA ASP A 45 3.80 -0.37 7.15
C ASP A 45 2.49 -1.07 6.79
N LEU A 46 1.92 -1.88 7.70
CA LEU A 46 0.60 -2.50 7.48
C LEU A 46 -0.49 -1.45 7.19
N MET A 47 -0.48 -0.33 7.91
CA MET A 47 -1.45 0.75 7.70
C MET A 47 -1.21 1.49 6.38
N ARG A 48 0.04 1.64 5.93
CA ARG A 48 0.40 2.19 4.62
C ARG A 48 -0.07 1.25 3.50
N GLU A 49 0.14 -0.06 3.64
CA GLU A 49 -0.36 -1.09 2.73
C GLU A 49 -1.89 -1.03 2.61
N HIS A 50 -2.61 -0.90 3.72
CA HIS A 50 -4.05 -0.60 3.72
C HIS A 50 -4.41 0.70 2.98
N GLY A 51 -3.53 1.70 2.98
CA GLY A 51 -3.67 2.90 2.16
C GLY A 51 -3.74 2.60 0.67
N VAL A 52 -2.90 1.68 0.17
CA VAL A 52 -2.95 1.21 -1.23
C VAL A 52 -4.26 0.47 -1.50
N LEU A 53 -4.66 -0.44 -0.61
CA LEU A 53 -5.90 -1.20 -0.76
C LEU A 53 -7.13 -0.28 -0.78
N ARG A 54 -7.18 0.75 0.08
CA ARG A 54 -8.25 1.75 0.08
C ARG A 54 -8.35 2.48 -1.26
N ARG A 55 -7.23 2.81 -1.91
CA ARG A 55 -7.24 3.42 -3.25
C ARG A 55 -7.81 2.47 -4.29
N ALA A 56 -7.47 1.18 -4.23
CA ALA A 56 -8.09 0.17 -5.10
C ALA A 56 -9.61 0.03 -4.86
N LEU A 57 -10.07 0.11 -3.61
CA LEU A 57 -11.52 0.11 -3.30
C LEU A 57 -12.23 1.36 -3.84
N LEU A 58 -11.57 2.52 -3.88
CA LEU A 58 -12.13 3.72 -4.50
C LEU A 58 -12.32 3.53 -6.00
N VAL A 59 -11.36 2.90 -6.69
CA VAL A 59 -11.52 2.53 -8.11
C VAL A 59 -12.78 1.68 -8.32
N TYR A 60 -13.01 0.67 -7.49
CA TYR A 60 -14.23 -0.15 -7.58
C TYR A 60 -15.52 0.61 -7.29
N SER A 61 -15.50 1.48 -6.27
CA SER A 61 -16.65 2.35 -5.92
C SER A 61 -17.06 3.24 -7.09
N GLU A 62 -16.09 3.94 -7.71
CA GLU A 62 -16.35 4.82 -8.84
C GLU A 62 -16.75 4.05 -10.10
N THR A 63 -16.14 2.87 -10.31
CA THR A 63 -16.46 2.01 -11.45
C THR A 63 -17.89 1.47 -11.37
N ALA A 64 -18.36 1.06 -10.18
CA ALA A 64 -19.73 0.59 -9.98
C ALA A 64 -20.77 1.65 -10.39
N THR A 65 -20.55 2.91 -10.03
CA THR A 65 -21.39 4.04 -10.43
C THR A 65 -21.40 4.22 -11.95
N LYS A 66 -20.23 4.21 -12.60
CA LYS A 66 -20.10 4.35 -14.06
C LYS A 66 -20.78 3.20 -14.82
N LEU A 67 -20.64 1.96 -14.32
CA LEU A 67 -21.26 0.76 -14.90
C LEU A 67 -22.78 0.91 -14.98
N ARG A 68 -23.44 1.33 -13.90
CA ARG A 68 -24.89 1.54 -13.88
C ARG A 68 -25.35 2.79 -14.63
N GLY A 69 -24.46 3.75 -14.83
CA GLY A 69 -24.70 4.93 -15.66
C GLY A 69 -24.65 4.68 -17.17
N ASN A 70 -24.51 3.43 -17.63
CA ASN A 70 -24.33 3.06 -19.05
C ASN A 70 -23.16 3.81 -19.73
N THR A 71 -22.13 4.17 -18.95
CA THR A 71 -20.91 4.76 -19.49
C THR A 71 -20.04 3.64 -20.05
N ALA A 72 -19.47 3.82 -21.24
CA ALA A 72 -18.48 2.88 -21.77
C ALA A 72 -17.21 2.94 -20.91
N ILE A 73 -16.74 1.78 -20.43
CA ILE A 73 -15.56 1.67 -19.57
C ILE A 73 -14.57 0.71 -20.20
N ASP A 74 -13.32 1.15 -20.30
CA ASP A 74 -12.20 0.25 -20.61
C ASP A 74 -11.99 -0.71 -19.43
N PRO A 75 -12.10 -2.04 -19.61
CA PRO A 75 -11.87 -3.01 -18.53
C PRO A 75 -10.41 -3.07 -18.07
N LYS A 76 -9.46 -2.57 -18.85
CA LYS A 76 -8.03 -2.76 -18.59
C LYS A 76 -7.57 -2.16 -17.26
N PRO A 77 -7.87 -0.89 -16.88
CA PRO A 77 -7.47 -0.37 -15.58
C PRO A 77 -8.12 -1.12 -14.41
N ILE A 78 -9.35 -1.62 -14.57
CA ILE A 78 -10.04 -2.45 -13.57
C ILE A 78 -9.30 -3.78 -13.40
N GLN A 79 -8.92 -4.42 -14.51
CA GLN A 79 -8.15 -5.66 -14.47
C GLN A 79 -6.80 -5.45 -13.77
N THR A 80 -6.09 -4.37 -14.08
CA THR A 80 -4.82 -4.03 -13.43
C THR A 80 -5.01 -3.76 -11.94
N THR A 81 -6.13 -3.13 -11.54
CA THR A 81 -6.49 -2.96 -10.13
C THR A 81 -6.67 -4.30 -9.42
N ALA A 82 -7.43 -5.22 -10.02
CA ALA A 82 -7.67 -6.55 -9.46
C ALA A 82 -6.39 -7.41 -9.41
N GLN A 83 -5.49 -7.27 -10.40
CA GLN A 83 -4.19 -7.93 -10.38
C GLN A 83 -3.32 -7.42 -9.22
N LEU A 84 -3.28 -6.10 -9.03
CA LEU A 84 -2.55 -5.52 -7.90
C LEU A 84 -3.16 -5.92 -6.57
N PHE A 85 -4.49 -5.86 -6.43
CA PHE A 85 -5.18 -6.29 -5.22
C PHE A 85 -4.84 -7.75 -4.87
N ARG A 86 -4.82 -8.63 -5.87
CA ARG A 86 -4.36 -10.02 -5.69
C ARG A 86 -2.92 -10.12 -5.23
N SER A 87 -1.98 -9.56 -5.99
CA SER A 87 -0.55 -9.80 -5.72
C SER A 87 -0.05 -9.10 -4.46
N PHE A 88 -0.63 -7.94 -4.12
CA PHE A 88 -0.19 -7.08 -3.03
C PHE A 88 -1.10 -7.18 -1.79
N GLY A 89 -2.41 -7.07 -1.97
CA GLY A 89 -3.37 -7.23 -0.87
C GLY A 89 -3.50 -8.68 -0.45
N GLU A 90 -3.87 -9.56 -1.36
CA GLU A 90 -4.27 -10.93 -1.00
C GLU A 90 -3.05 -11.84 -0.76
N ASP A 91 -2.15 -11.97 -1.73
CA ASP A 91 -1.04 -12.94 -1.70
C ASP A 91 0.11 -12.50 -0.78
N TYR A 92 0.26 -11.19 -0.54
CA TYR A 92 1.33 -10.61 0.26
C TYR A 92 0.82 -10.17 1.63
N HIS A 93 0.05 -9.08 1.69
CA HIS A 93 -0.40 -8.48 2.94
C HIS A 93 -1.22 -9.47 3.78
N GLU A 94 -2.35 -9.96 3.25
CA GLU A 94 -3.24 -10.87 3.96
C GLU A 94 -2.55 -12.23 4.23
N GLN A 95 -2.06 -12.90 3.18
CA GLN A 95 -1.60 -14.29 3.33
C GLN A 95 -0.25 -14.40 4.04
N LYS A 96 0.75 -13.59 3.66
CA LYS A 96 2.13 -13.75 4.16
C LYS A 96 2.42 -12.93 5.40
N LEU A 97 1.72 -11.82 5.64
CA LEU A 97 1.91 -11.02 6.85
C LEU A 97 0.85 -11.39 7.88
N GLU A 98 -0.42 -11.18 7.57
CA GLU A 98 -1.49 -11.26 8.55
C GLU A 98 -1.78 -12.69 8.99
N GLU A 99 -2.19 -13.54 8.06
CA GLU A 99 -2.59 -14.92 8.33
C GLU A 99 -1.42 -15.76 8.86
N ALA A 100 -0.22 -15.52 8.36
CA ALA A 100 0.97 -16.27 8.75
C ALA A 100 1.57 -15.83 10.09
N HIS A 101 1.47 -14.55 10.46
CA HIS A 101 2.24 -14.00 11.58
C HIS A 101 1.45 -13.18 12.60
N ILE A 102 0.39 -12.50 12.19
CA ILE A 102 -0.38 -11.60 13.06
C ILE A 102 -1.55 -12.36 13.69
N PHE A 103 -2.43 -12.92 12.88
CA PHE A 103 -3.64 -13.62 13.34
C PHE A 103 -3.35 -14.77 14.31
N PRO A 104 -2.33 -15.63 14.10
CA PRO A 104 -2.01 -16.69 15.06
C PRO A 104 -1.59 -16.17 16.43
N MET A 105 -1.04 -14.96 16.50
CA MET A 105 -0.65 -14.31 17.75
C MET A 105 -1.85 -13.65 18.41
N VAL A 106 -2.63 -12.88 17.67
CA VAL A 106 -3.85 -12.22 18.16
C VAL A 106 -4.87 -13.24 18.67
N ALA A 107 -5.01 -14.39 18.00
CA ALA A 107 -5.90 -15.46 18.48
C ALA A 107 -5.49 -15.98 19.88
N LYS A 108 -4.21 -15.93 20.24
CA LYS A 108 -3.69 -16.40 21.53
C LYS A 108 -3.82 -15.38 22.66
N THR A 109 -3.96 -14.08 22.34
CA THR A 109 -4.09 -13.03 23.37
C THR A 109 -5.48 -13.03 24.02
N GLY A 110 -6.49 -13.60 23.34
CA GLY A 110 -7.88 -13.56 23.80
C GLY A 110 -8.52 -12.18 23.64
N GLY A 111 -9.70 -12.01 24.24
CA GLY A 111 -10.43 -10.72 24.21
C GLY A 111 -11.05 -10.37 22.85
N PRO A 112 -11.50 -9.11 22.66
CA PRO A 112 -12.28 -8.71 21.49
C PRO A 112 -11.56 -8.94 20.15
N ALA A 113 -10.25 -8.65 20.06
CA ALA A 113 -9.48 -8.84 18.84
C ALA A 113 -9.44 -10.31 18.39
N ALA A 114 -9.26 -11.25 19.33
CA ALA A 114 -9.26 -12.68 19.03
C ALA A 114 -10.59 -13.16 18.42
N THR A 115 -11.72 -12.57 18.81
CA THR A 115 -13.04 -12.94 18.26
C THR A 115 -13.25 -12.55 16.80
N LEU A 116 -12.40 -11.67 16.26
CA LEU A 116 -12.50 -11.22 14.87
C LEU A 116 -11.74 -12.12 13.89
N VAL A 117 -10.70 -12.82 14.35
CA VAL A 117 -9.73 -13.52 13.48
C VAL A 117 -10.40 -14.48 12.50
N ASP A 118 -11.33 -15.32 12.97
CA ASP A 118 -11.98 -16.30 12.09
C ASP A 118 -12.88 -15.63 11.04
N THR A 119 -13.49 -14.49 11.37
CA THR A 119 -14.30 -13.72 10.42
C THR A 119 -13.43 -12.99 9.41
N LEU A 120 -12.28 -12.43 9.84
CA LEU A 120 -11.34 -11.76 8.93
C LEU A 120 -10.78 -12.74 7.90
N LYS A 121 -10.37 -13.94 8.33
CA LYS A 121 -9.93 -15.00 7.40
C LYS A 121 -11.01 -15.41 6.40
N GLN A 122 -12.26 -15.57 6.85
CA GLN A 122 -13.38 -15.84 5.94
C GLN A 122 -13.61 -14.68 4.94
N GLN A 123 -13.33 -13.44 5.36
CA GLN A 123 -13.41 -12.28 4.48
C GLN A 123 -12.25 -12.23 3.47
N HIS A 124 -11.04 -12.66 3.83
CA HIS A 124 -9.93 -12.85 2.87
C HIS A 124 -10.30 -13.89 1.81
N ASP A 125 -10.83 -15.04 2.22
CA ASP A 125 -11.26 -16.10 1.30
C ASP A 125 -12.32 -15.58 0.31
N ARG A 126 -13.35 -14.90 0.83
CA ARG A 126 -14.35 -14.23 -0.02
C ARG A 126 -13.72 -13.14 -0.90
N GLY A 127 -12.69 -12.46 -0.40
CA GLY A 127 -11.93 -11.48 -1.15
C GLY A 127 -11.37 -12.06 -2.43
N ARG A 128 -10.62 -13.16 -2.29
CA ARG A 128 -9.98 -13.92 -3.39
C ARG A 128 -11.00 -14.42 -4.42
N GLU A 129 -12.15 -14.92 -3.96
CA GLU A 129 -13.26 -15.34 -4.84
C GLU A 129 -13.76 -14.19 -5.73
N ILE A 130 -14.00 -13.02 -5.14
CA ILE A 130 -14.51 -11.85 -5.86
C ILE A 130 -13.44 -11.30 -6.81
N THR A 131 -12.17 -11.23 -6.39
CA THR A 131 -11.07 -10.83 -7.26
C THR A 131 -10.92 -11.76 -8.46
N ALA A 132 -11.09 -13.08 -8.27
CA ALA A 132 -11.09 -14.04 -9.38
C ALA A 132 -12.24 -13.80 -10.36
N TYR A 133 -13.43 -13.50 -9.85
CA TYR A 133 -14.57 -13.12 -10.68
C TYR A 133 -14.29 -11.85 -11.50
N ILE A 134 -13.75 -10.78 -10.86
CA ILE A 134 -13.42 -9.52 -11.55
C ILE A 134 -12.44 -9.77 -12.70
N LEU A 135 -11.36 -10.50 -12.44
CA LEU A 135 -10.36 -10.82 -13.46
C LEU A 135 -10.94 -11.65 -14.61
N SER A 136 -11.85 -12.57 -14.31
CA SER A 136 -12.54 -13.37 -15.34
C SER A 136 -13.40 -12.50 -16.25
N VAL A 137 -14.14 -11.54 -15.69
CA VAL A 137 -14.98 -10.61 -16.47
C VAL A 137 -14.12 -9.66 -17.30
N THR A 138 -13.14 -8.99 -16.69
CA THR A 138 -12.32 -8.00 -17.39
C THR A 138 -11.39 -8.64 -18.42
N GLY A 139 -10.93 -9.87 -18.18
CA GLY A 139 -10.05 -10.62 -19.08
C GLY A 139 -10.65 -10.94 -20.45
N LYS A 140 -11.97 -10.78 -20.61
CA LYS A 140 -12.66 -10.90 -21.91
C LYS A 140 -12.34 -9.73 -22.86
N GLY A 141 -11.74 -8.64 -22.36
CA GLY A 141 -11.42 -7.44 -23.13
C GLY A 141 -12.59 -6.46 -23.30
N ALA A 142 -13.81 -6.85 -22.91
CA ALA A 142 -14.97 -5.98 -22.82
C ALA A 142 -15.90 -6.46 -21.71
N ILE A 143 -16.55 -5.53 -21.00
CA ILE A 143 -17.59 -5.85 -20.01
C ILE A 143 -18.90 -6.06 -20.75
N GLY A 144 -19.40 -7.30 -20.77
CA GLY A 144 -20.66 -7.63 -21.43
C GLY A 144 -21.85 -6.98 -20.72
N THR A 145 -22.93 -6.71 -21.44
CA THR A 145 -24.17 -6.14 -20.86
C THR A 145 -24.72 -6.98 -19.72
N GLY A 146 -24.61 -8.31 -19.82
CA GLY A 146 -24.99 -9.25 -18.76
C GLY A 146 -24.06 -9.27 -17.55
N ASP A 147 -22.85 -8.73 -17.67
CA ASP A 147 -21.86 -8.64 -16.58
C ASP A 147 -22.00 -7.33 -15.77
N VAL A 148 -22.64 -6.29 -16.33
CA VAL A 148 -22.71 -4.94 -15.73
C VAL A 148 -23.27 -4.95 -14.31
N GLU A 149 -24.49 -5.45 -14.11
CA GLU A 149 -25.13 -5.43 -12.79
C GLU A 149 -24.47 -6.39 -11.78
N PRO A 150 -24.13 -7.64 -12.14
CA PRO A 150 -23.37 -8.52 -11.25
C PRO A 150 -22.03 -7.93 -10.80
N MET A 151 -21.29 -7.28 -11.71
CA MET A 151 -20.00 -6.66 -11.41
C MET A 151 -20.13 -5.41 -10.55
N ALA A 152 -21.09 -4.53 -10.85
CA ALA A 152 -21.37 -3.37 -10.01
C ALA A 152 -21.75 -3.79 -8.58
N ARG A 153 -22.60 -4.81 -8.44
CA ARG A 153 -22.97 -5.38 -7.13
C ARG A 153 -21.77 -5.99 -6.40
N ALA A 154 -20.92 -6.74 -7.11
CA ALA A 154 -19.72 -7.32 -6.54
C ALA A 154 -18.78 -6.23 -5.99
N PHE A 155 -18.58 -5.13 -6.73
CA PHE A 155 -17.80 -4.00 -6.24
C PHE A 155 -18.40 -3.37 -5.00
N GLU A 156 -19.70 -3.08 -4.97
CA GLU A 156 -20.33 -2.43 -3.82
C GLU A 156 -20.23 -3.26 -2.54
N THR A 157 -20.51 -4.57 -2.63
CA THR A 157 -20.44 -5.45 -1.46
C THR A 157 -19.01 -5.70 -1.02
N PHE A 158 -18.07 -5.82 -1.96
CA PHE A 158 -16.64 -5.95 -1.68
C PHE A 158 -16.08 -4.70 -1.00
N VAL A 159 -16.39 -3.50 -1.52
CA VAL A 159 -15.99 -2.22 -0.92
C VAL A 159 -16.57 -2.08 0.49
N LEU A 160 -17.85 -2.41 0.70
CA LEU A 160 -18.46 -2.35 2.03
C LEU A 160 -17.78 -3.31 3.02
N MET A 161 -17.48 -4.54 2.59
CA MET A 161 -16.78 -5.53 3.39
C MET A 161 -15.37 -5.04 3.76
N TYR A 162 -14.53 -4.72 2.78
CA TYR A 162 -13.13 -4.36 3.02
C TYR A 162 -12.96 -3.04 3.78
N ARG A 163 -13.87 -2.07 3.61
CA ARG A 163 -13.86 -0.85 4.43
C ARG A 163 -14.10 -1.16 5.91
N ASN A 164 -14.99 -2.10 6.22
CA ASN A 164 -15.20 -2.51 7.59
C ASN A 164 -14.03 -3.34 8.11
N HIS A 165 -13.58 -4.31 7.31
CA HIS A 165 -12.44 -5.20 7.56
C HIS A 165 -11.17 -4.43 7.98
N ALA A 166 -10.61 -3.64 7.07
CA ALA A 166 -9.38 -2.89 7.30
C ALA A 166 -9.52 -1.88 8.46
N ALA A 167 -10.73 -1.33 8.67
CA ALA A 167 -10.96 -0.45 9.82
C ALA A 167 -10.85 -1.20 11.17
N ARG A 168 -11.27 -2.47 11.26
CA ARG A 168 -11.14 -3.27 12.49
C ARG A 168 -9.72 -3.78 12.64
N GLU A 169 -9.03 -4.07 11.56
CA GLU A 169 -7.61 -4.42 11.65
C GLU A 169 -6.79 -3.27 12.20
N ASP A 170 -6.90 -2.08 11.59
CA ASP A 170 -6.16 -0.88 12.01
C ASP A 170 -6.42 -0.48 13.46
N THR A 171 -7.66 -0.64 13.94
CA THR A 171 -8.09 -0.05 15.22
C THR A 171 -8.29 -1.06 16.35
N VAL A 172 -8.32 -2.37 16.04
CA VAL A 172 -8.53 -3.43 17.03
C VAL A 172 -7.45 -4.50 16.94
N VAL A 173 -7.20 -5.05 15.74
CA VAL A 173 -6.28 -6.20 15.58
C VAL A 173 -4.82 -5.77 15.69
N PHE A 174 -4.37 -4.80 14.90
CA PHE A 174 -2.97 -4.35 14.91
C PHE A 174 -2.57 -3.71 16.24
N PRO A 175 -3.43 -2.93 16.94
CA PRO A 175 -3.14 -2.50 18.30
C PRO A 175 -2.97 -3.67 19.27
N ALA A 176 -3.88 -4.65 19.26
CA ALA A 176 -3.76 -5.82 20.11
C ALA A 176 -2.51 -6.66 19.79
N TRP A 177 -2.15 -6.78 18.52
CA TRP A 177 -0.92 -7.43 18.09
C TRP A 177 0.33 -6.70 18.60
N LYS A 178 0.35 -5.37 18.48
CA LYS A 178 1.44 -4.52 18.99
C LYS A 178 1.61 -4.65 20.49
N GLU A 179 0.51 -4.66 21.26
CA GLU A 179 0.53 -4.80 22.71
C GLU A 179 1.02 -6.18 23.18
N ALA A 180 0.78 -7.22 22.38
CA ALA A 180 1.24 -8.57 22.66
C ALA A 180 2.75 -8.77 22.51
N LEU A 181 3.45 -7.81 21.90
CA LEU A 181 4.87 -7.88 21.57
C LEU A 181 5.70 -6.92 22.43
N SER A 182 6.87 -7.39 22.87
CA SER A 182 7.90 -6.47 23.35
C SER A 182 8.41 -5.58 22.21
N ALA A 183 8.97 -4.42 22.53
CA ALA A 183 9.56 -3.53 21.53
C ALA A 183 10.63 -4.21 20.66
N ARG A 184 11.37 -5.17 21.23
CA ARG A 184 12.35 -5.97 20.48
C ARG A 184 11.66 -6.89 19.47
N GLN A 185 10.66 -7.66 19.90
CA GLN A 185 9.94 -8.58 19.01
C GLN A 185 9.21 -7.82 17.89
N LEU A 186 8.66 -6.63 18.18
CA LEU A 186 8.01 -5.81 17.16
C LEU A 186 9.00 -5.34 16.08
N ARG A 187 10.23 -4.96 16.46
CA ARG A 187 11.29 -4.64 15.48
C ARG A 187 11.69 -5.87 14.66
N GLU A 188 11.89 -7.01 15.31
CA GLU A 188 12.19 -8.28 14.63
C GLU A 188 11.07 -8.68 13.64
N MET A 189 9.81 -8.33 13.93
CA MET A 189 8.69 -8.50 13.00
C MET A 189 8.75 -7.53 11.81
N GLY A 190 9.17 -6.28 12.02
CA GLY A 190 9.44 -5.32 10.94
C GLY A 190 10.49 -5.84 9.97
N ASP A 191 11.67 -6.22 10.49
CA ASP A 191 12.75 -6.82 9.69
C ASP A 191 12.27 -8.05 8.90
N LYS A 192 11.41 -8.86 9.51
CA LYS A 192 10.83 -10.03 8.88
C LYS A 192 9.88 -9.67 7.74
N PHE A 193 9.02 -8.68 7.92
CA PHE A 193 8.08 -8.22 6.89
C PHE A 193 8.80 -7.63 5.68
N GLU A 194 9.85 -6.83 5.90
CA GLU A 194 10.69 -6.36 4.80
C GLU A 194 11.36 -7.52 4.02
N ASN A 195 11.81 -8.56 4.73
CA ASN A 195 12.38 -9.74 4.08
C ASN A 195 11.33 -10.48 3.23
N ILE A 196 10.10 -10.61 3.73
CA ILE A 196 8.99 -11.21 2.99
C ILE A 196 8.64 -10.37 1.76
N GLU A 197 8.63 -9.04 1.89
CA GLU A 197 8.41 -8.11 0.78
C GLU A 197 9.44 -8.30 -0.32
N ARG A 198 10.74 -8.27 0.04
CA ARG A 198 11.83 -8.49 -0.92
C ARG A 198 11.77 -9.87 -1.57
N GLN A 199 11.33 -10.90 -0.86
CA GLN A 199 11.13 -12.24 -1.45
C GLN A 199 9.94 -12.28 -2.42
N GLN A 200 8.88 -11.54 -2.14
CA GLN A 200 7.68 -11.50 -2.97
C GLN A 200 7.89 -10.66 -4.24
N PHE A 201 8.50 -9.49 -4.12
CA PHE A 201 8.56 -8.50 -5.20
C PHE A 201 9.97 -8.32 -5.79
N GLY A 202 11.02 -8.73 -5.08
CA GLY A 202 12.42 -8.58 -5.51
C GLY A 202 13.06 -7.23 -5.14
N HIS A 203 12.24 -6.25 -4.76
CA HIS A 203 12.59 -4.88 -4.37
C HIS A 203 11.48 -4.30 -3.48
N ASP A 204 11.44 -2.98 -3.34
CA ASP A 204 10.40 -2.23 -2.60
C ASP A 204 9.04 -2.38 -3.28
N GLY A 205 8.19 -3.24 -2.71
CA GLY A 205 6.88 -3.59 -3.26
C GLY A 205 5.84 -2.51 -2.98
N PHE A 206 5.92 -1.85 -1.83
CA PHE A 206 5.03 -0.75 -1.45
C PHE A 206 5.11 0.42 -2.43
N GLU A 207 6.31 0.93 -2.73
CA GLU A 207 6.47 2.09 -3.62
C GLU A 207 5.99 1.77 -5.04
N ASP A 208 6.23 0.55 -5.52
CA ASP A 208 5.74 0.09 -6.81
C ASP A 208 4.21 -0.03 -6.84
N ALA A 209 3.59 -0.53 -5.78
CA ALA A 209 2.14 -0.59 -5.65
C ALA A 209 1.52 0.82 -5.63
N VAL A 210 2.12 1.77 -4.92
CA VAL A 210 1.70 3.18 -4.90
C VAL A 210 1.76 3.80 -6.29
N LYS A 211 2.86 3.57 -7.02
CA LYS A 211 3.07 4.05 -8.39
C LYS A 211 2.09 3.41 -9.36
N GLN A 212 1.84 2.11 -9.26
CA GLN A 212 0.86 1.41 -10.09
C GLN A 212 -0.56 1.93 -9.83
N MET A 213 -0.93 2.18 -8.57
CA MET A 213 -2.21 2.82 -8.25
C MET A 213 -2.35 4.21 -8.86
N ALA A 214 -1.29 5.03 -8.85
CA ALA A 214 -1.33 6.35 -9.49
C ALA A 214 -1.55 6.26 -11.00
N GLN A 215 -0.96 5.27 -11.67
CA GLN A 215 -1.17 5.02 -13.11
C GLN A 215 -2.60 4.56 -13.41
N ILE A 216 -3.17 3.68 -12.56
CA ILE A 216 -4.56 3.24 -12.66
C ILE A 216 -5.52 4.43 -12.52
N GLU A 217 -5.33 5.24 -11.49
CA GLU A 217 -6.15 6.43 -11.24
C GLU A 217 -6.07 7.42 -12.40
N GLN A 218 -4.87 7.65 -12.95
CA GLN A 218 -4.69 8.49 -14.13
C GLN A 218 -5.46 7.96 -15.34
N ALA A 219 -5.39 6.65 -15.61
CA ALA A 219 -6.09 6.01 -16.73
C ALA A 219 -7.62 6.10 -16.61
N LEU A 220 -8.15 6.14 -15.38
CA LEU A 220 -9.58 6.23 -15.09
C LEU A 220 -10.09 7.68 -14.91
N GLY A 221 -9.19 8.66 -14.94
CA GLY A 221 -9.49 10.07 -14.71
C GLY A 221 -9.62 10.46 -13.23
N PHE A 222 -9.16 9.63 -12.30
CA PHE A 222 -9.28 9.82 -10.84
C PHE A 222 -8.05 10.47 -10.20
N ALA A 223 -7.04 10.89 -10.98
CA ALA A 223 -5.80 11.43 -10.44
C ALA A 223 -5.94 12.83 -9.79
N ASP A 224 -6.92 13.64 -10.21
CA ASP A 224 -7.18 14.94 -9.60
C ASP A 224 -8.00 14.78 -8.32
N LEU A 225 -7.37 14.97 -7.15
CA LEU A 225 -8.05 14.86 -5.86
C LEU A 225 -9.19 15.89 -5.70
N ALA A 226 -9.09 17.06 -6.34
CA ALA A 226 -10.09 18.12 -6.19
C ALA A 226 -11.48 17.70 -6.71
N GLN A 227 -11.55 16.76 -7.66
CA GLN A 227 -12.81 16.24 -8.20
C GLN A 227 -13.67 15.52 -7.15
N PHE A 228 -13.05 15.03 -6.07
CA PHE A 228 -13.73 14.34 -4.97
C PHE A 228 -14.11 15.30 -3.83
N THR A 229 -13.95 16.61 -4.01
CA THR A 229 -14.39 17.60 -3.03
C THR A 229 -15.92 17.58 -2.94
N ALA A 230 -16.44 17.24 -1.75
CA ALA A 230 -17.88 17.19 -1.53
C ALA A 230 -18.53 18.57 -1.75
N PRO A 231 -19.75 18.63 -2.32
CA PRO A 231 -20.47 19.88 -2.46
C PRO A 231 -20.82 20.47 -1.09
N ALA A 232 -20.98 21.80 -1.03
CA ALA A 232 -21.47 22.46 0.18
C ALA A 232 -22.83 21.87 0.61
N PRO A 233 -23.09 21.70 1.93
CA PRO A 233 -24.39 21.24 2.39
C PRO A 233 -25.50 22.24 2.00
N PRO A 234 -26.76 21.79 1.88
CA PRO A 234 -27.89 22.69 1.62
C PRO A 234 -27.93 23.82 2.65
N LYS A 235 -28.20 25.05 2.19
CA LYS A 235 -28.44 26.18 3.10
C LYS A 235 -29.74 25.90 3.87
N THR A 236 -29.66 25.97 5.20
CA THR A 236 -30.81 25.93 6.11
C THR A 236 -31.67 27.19 5.99
#